data_AF-A0A9D5DMC4-F1
#
_entry.id   AF-A0A9D5DMC4-F1
#
_cell.length_a   1.000
_cell.length_b   1.000
_cell.length_c   1.000
_cell.angle_alpha   90.00
_cell.angle_beta   90.00
_cell.angle_gamma   90.00
#
_symmetry.space_group_name_H-M   'P 1'
#
loop_
_entity.id
_entity.type
_entity.pdbx_description
1 polymer ?
#
loop_
_entity_poly.entity_id
_entity_poly.type
_entity_poly.pdbx_seq_one_letter_code
_entity_poly.pdbx_strand_id
1 'polypeptide(L)'
;MRITPKMFICEVPERVMESGECCWIHGSVVDLEFAGDGELDAIVLDDGTSSIRVSIGDRLRGVTNEGFQEEQVRLYKGLVEKLLQKGRHISAVCQLREGVLRVLHISDSASQDKDPENGWLDSIARLRG
;
A
#
# COMPACT_ATOMS: atom_id res chain seq x y z
N MET A 1 0.33 23.60 -4.36
CA MET A 1 0.20 22.14 -4.50
C MET A 1 1.26 21.51 -3.59
N ARG A 2 0.88 20.83 -2.51
CA ARG A 2 1.87 20.13 -1.67
C ARG A 2 2.25 18.83 -2.38
N ILE A 3 3.51 18.68 -2.75
CA ILE A 3 4.04 17.46 -3.36
C ILE A 3 4.29 16.47 -2.22
N THR A 4 3.86 15.20 -2.39
CA THR A 4 4.20 14.14 -1.42
C THR A 4 5.67 13.79 -1.59
N PRO A 5 6.53 14.03 -0.58
CA PRO A 5 7.97 13.81 -0.72
C PRO A 5 8.29 12.33 -0.85
N LYS A 6 9.17 11.99 -1.78
CA LYS A 6 9.83 10.69 -1.82
C LYS A 6 10.96 10.65 -0.79
N MET A 7 11.04 9.58 -0.03
CA MET A 7 11.98 9.44 1.08
C MET A 7 12.63 8.05 1.07
N PHE A 8 13.89 8.00 1.51
CA PHE A 8 14.50 6.77 1.99
C PHE A 8 13.94 6.40 3.36
N ILE A 9 13.90 5.12 3.67
CA ILE A 9 13.29 4.63 4.91
C ILE A 9 14.03 5.17 6.14
N CYS A 10 15.36 5.31 6.08
CA CYS A 10 16.13 5.91 7.18
C CYS A 10 15.77 7.38 7.49
N GLU A 11 15.27 8.13 6.51
CA GLU A 11 14.90 9.55 6.66
C GLU A 11 13.55 9.73 7.35
N VAL A 12 12.69 8.71 7.31
CA VAL A 12 11.33 8.75 7.85
C VAL A 12 11.29 9.03 9.36
N PRO A 13 12.04 8.31 10.22
CA PRO A 13 12.06 8.59 11.65
C PRO A 13 12.80 9.89 12.01
N GLU A 14 13.73 10.35 11.16
CA GLU A 14 14.48 11.59 11.38
C GLU A 14 13.66 12.84 11.03
N ARG A 15 12.69 12.68 10.11
CA ARG A 15 11.78 13.74 9.72
C ARG A 15 10.71 13.94 10.79
N VAL A 16 10.59 15.18 11.28
CA VAL A 16 9.42 15.59 12.06
C VAL A 16 8.22 15.62 11.13
N MET A 17 7.49 14.51 11.06
CA MET A 17 6.23 14.40 10.33
C MET A 17 5.07 14.73 11.26
N GLU A 18 4.17 15.60 10.81
CA GLU A 18 2.92 15.87 11.51
C GLU A 18 1.85 14.82 11.17
N SER A 19 0.89 14.62 12.08
CA SER A 19 -0.26 13.75 11.80
C SER A 19 -1.02 14.27 10.57
N GLY A 20 -1.25 13.40 9.59
CA GLY A 20 -1.87 13.71 8.31
C GLY A 20 -0.87 13.95 7.18
N GLU A 21 0.43 14.09 7.46
CA GLU A 21 1.43 14.21 6.40
C GLU A 21 1.67 12.89 5.68
N CYS A 22 1.95 12.99 4.38
CA CYS A 22 2.22 11.86 3.53
C CYS A 22 3.71 11.77 3.17
N CYS A 23 4.20 10.55 3.00
CA CYS A 23 5.51 10.25 2.43
C CYS A 23 5.39 9.14 1.38
N TRP A 24 6.29 9.13 0.43
CA TRP A 24 6.37 8.11 -0.61
C TRP A 24 7.66 7.31 -0.42
N ILE A 25 7.52 6.03 -0.13
CA ILE A 25 8.63 5.08 0.09
C ILE A 25 8.63 3.99 -0.98
N HIS A 26 9.82 3.54 -1.35
CA HIS A 26 10.03 2.40 -2.24
C HIS A 26 10.83 1.37 -1.47
N GLY A 27 10.45 0.11 -1.54
CA GLY A 27 11.12 -0.93 -0.76
C GLY A 27 10.65 -2.32 -1.12
N SER A 28 11.46 -3.29 -0.74
CA SER A 28 11.13 -4.70 -0.81
C SER A 28 10.32 -5.10 0.42
N VAL A 29 9.26 -5.86 0.21
CA VAL A 29 8.50 -6.47 1.31
C VAL A 29 9.37 -7.56 1.92
N VAL A 30 9.79 -7.39 3.17
CA VAL A 30 10.64 -8.37 3.89
C VAL A 30 9.85 -9.17 4.92
N ASP A 31 8.76 -8.62 5.44
CA ASP A 31 7.85 -9.34 6.33
C ASP A 31 6.38 -8.98 6.13
N LEU A 32 5.51 -9.90 6.54
CA LEU A 32 4.05 -9.77 6.51
C LEU A 32 3.53 -10.06 7.91
N GLU A 33 2.75 -9.14 8.46
CA GLU A 33 2.13 -9.27 9.77
C GLU A 33 0.62 -9.43 9.62
N PHE A 34 0.09 -10.52 10.17
CA PHE A 34 -1.33 -10.84 10.13
C PHE A 34 -1.96 -10.53 11.49
N ALA A 35 -3.20 -10.05 11.47
CA ALA A 35 -4.01 -9.90 12.66
C ALA A 35 -4.50 -11.25 13.19
N GLY A 36 -5.13 -11.25 14.37
CA GLY A 36 -5.64 -12.47 15.01
C GLY A 36 -6.78 -13.16 14.25
N ASP A 37 -7.40 -12.47 13.30
CA ASP A 37 -8.41 -13.02 12.38
C ASP A 37 -7.80 -13.63 11.11
N GLY A 38 -6.47 -13.56 10.94
CA GLY A 38 -5.76 -14.08 9.78
C GLY A 38 -5.70 -13.13 8.58
N GLU A 39 -6.27 -11.93 8.67
CA GLU A 39 -6.16 -10.91 7.62
C GLU A 39 -4.83 -10.15 7.73
N LEU A 40 -4.28 -9.71 6.59
CA LEU A 40 -3.04 -8.92 6.57
C LEU A 40 -3.25 -7.56 7.23
N ASP A 41 -2.43 -7.25 8.23
CA ASP A 41 -2.53 -6.03 9.04
C ASP A 41 -1.42 -5.01 8.73
N ALA A 42 -0.19 -5.50 8.55
CA ALA A 42 0.95 -4.67 8.26
C ALA A 42 1.99 -5.43 7.43
N ILE A 43 2.91 -4.67 6.85
CA ILE A 43 4.09 -5.20 6.18
C ILE A 43 5.32 -4.47 6.71
N VAL A 44 6.46 -5.14 6.61
CA VAL A 44 7.77 -4.51 6.81
C VAL A 44 8.39 -4.29 5.44
N LEU A 45 8.73 -3.03 5.14
CA LEU A 45 9.43 -2.62 3.93
C LEU A 45 10.89 -2.34 4.24
N ASP A 46 11.77 -2.71 3.30
CA ASP A 46 13.20 -2.46 3.37
C ASP A 46 13.72 -1.90 2.05
N ASP A 47 14.45 -0.79 2.08
CA ASP A 47 15.01 -0.13 0.90
C ASP A 47 16.54 -0.20 0.83
N GLY A 48 17.15 -1.00 1.71
CA GLY A 48 18.60 -1.10 1.90
C GLY A 48 19.20 -0.04 2.82
N THR A 49 18.46 1.02 3.16
CA THR A 49 18.91 2.04 4.12
C THR A 49 18.41 1.76 5.53
N SER A 50 17.20 1.23 5.66
CA SER A 50 16.56 0.80 6.91
C SER A 50 15.31 -0.02 6.57
N SER A 51 14.64 -0.55 7.60
CA SER A 51 13.33 -1.18 7.46
C SER A 51 12.26 -0.43 8.25
N ILE A 52 11.03 -0.42 7.76
CA ILE A 52 9.91 0.25 8.42
C ILE A 52 8.62 -0.57 8.32
N ARG A 53 7.88 -0.58 9.42
CA ARG A 53 6.55 -1.17 9.51
C ARG A 53 5.52 -0.18 8.99
N VAL A 54 4.70 -0.59 8.03
CA VAL A 54 3.57 0.20 7.54
C VAL A 54 2.26 -0.60 7.63
N SER A 55 1.20 0.06 8.08
CA SER A 55 -0.11 -0.57 8.24
C SER A 55 -0.86 -0.62 6.90
N ILE A 56 -1.37 -1.81 6.60
CA ILE A 56 -2.23 -2.11 5.44
C ILE A 56 -3.67 -2.41 5.90
N GLY A 57 -3.85 -2.79 7.16
CA GLY A 57 -5.11 -3.28 7.73
C GLY A 57 -6.27 -2.33 7.47
N ASP A 58 -6.09 -1.02 7.63
CA ASP A 58 -7.13 -0.03 7.34
C ASP A 58 -7.62 -0.08 5.88
N ARG A 59 -6.71 -0.38 4.94
CA ARG A 59 -7.03 -0.46 3.51
C ARG A 59 -7.73 -1.76 3.13
N LEU A 60 -7.47 -2.85 3.85
CA LEU A 60 -8.12 -4.13 3.59
C LEU A 60 -9.44 -4.28 4.37
N ARG A 61 -9.49 -3.81 5.61
CA ARG A 61 -10.68 -3.87 6.49
C ARG A 61 -11.71 -2.79 6.16
N GLY A 62 -11.26 -1.63 5.69
CA GLY A 62 -12.15 -0.53 5.27
C GLY A 62 -12.88 -0.79 3.96
N VAL A 63 -12.44 -1.79 3.18
CA VAL A 63 -13.12 -2.19 1.94
C VAL A 63 -14.24 -3.16 2.28
N THR A 64 -15.45 -2.63 2.32
CA THR A 64 -16.69 -3.37 2.51
C THR A 64 -17.44 -3.49 1.18
N ASN A 65 -18.51 -4.29 1.16
CA ASN A 65 -19.41 -4.39 0.00
C ASN A 65 -20.32 -3.15 -0.15
N GLU A 66 -20.14 -2.09 0.66
CA GLU A 66 -20.93 -0.87 0.52
C GLU A 66 -20.55 -0.14 -0.77
N GLY A 67 -21.46 -0.12 -1.74
CA GLY A 67 -21.23 0.51 -3.05
C GLY A 67 -20.40 -0.32 -4.04
N PHE A 68 -19.99 -1.54 -3.66
CA PHE A 68 -19.23 -2.47 -4.49
C PHE A 68 -19.85 -3.87 -4.47
N GLN A 69 -19.72 -4.61 -5.56
CA GLN A 69 -20.08 -6.03 -5.54
C GLN A 69 -19.04 -6.85 -4.77
N GLU A 70 -19.47 -7.93 -4.12
CA GLU A 70 -18.59 -8.83 -3.36
C GLU A 70 -17.40 -9.34 -4.18
N GLU A 71 -17.64 -9.65 -5.46
CA GLU A 71 -16.58 -10.07 -6.37
C GLU A 71 -15.52 -8.98 -6.58
N GLN A 72 -15.92 -7.70 -6.65
CA GLN A 72 -15.00 -6.57 -6.81
C GLN A 72 -14.12 -6.39 -5.57
N VAL A 73 -14.72 -6.53 -4.38
CA VAL A 73 -13.99 -6.50 -3.10
C VAL A 73 -12.99 -7.65 -3.03
N ARG A 74 -13.40 -8.87 -3.39
CA ARG A 74 -12.52 -10.05 -3.44
C ARG A 74 -11.36 -9.86 -4.42
N LEU A 75 -11.65 -9.36 -5.62
CA LEU A 75 -10.62 -9.08 -6.63
C LEU A 75 -9.63 -8.02 -6.15
N TYR A 76 -10.12 -6.94 -5.53
CA TYR A 76 -9.28 -5.89 -4.97
C TYR A 76 -8.35 -6.42 -3.87
N LYS A 77 -8.89 -7.14 -2.89
CA LYS A 77 -8.08 -7.77 -1.82
C LYS A 77 -7.01 -8.69 -2.41
N GLY A 78 -7.39 -9.56 -3.34
CA GLY A 78 -6.44 -10.47 -4.00
C GLY A 78 -5.36 -9.75 -4.82
N LEU A 79 -5.64 -8.57 -5.37
CA LEU A 79 -4.62 -7.74 -6.03
C LEU A 79 -3.62 -7.15 -5.03
N VAL A 80 -4.12 -6.63 -3.91
CA VAL A 80 -3.27 -6.10 -2.84
C VAL A 80 -2.39 -7.22 -2.28
N GLU A 81 -2.93 -8.39 -1.99
CA GLU A 81 -2.17 -9.55 -1.52
C GLU A 81 -1.11 -10.03 -2.52
N LYS A 82 -1.40 -9.97 -3.83
CA LYS A 82 -0.41 -10.28 -4.88
C LYS A 82 0.74 -9.29 -4.93
N LEU A 83 0.48 -8.01 -4.68
CA LEU A 83 1.52 -6.98 -4.59
C LEU A 83 2.34 -7.16 -3.31
N LEU A 84 1.70 -7.57 -2.22
CA LEU A 84 2.30 -7.71 -0.90
C LEU A 84 2.82 -9.12 -0.65
N GLN A 85 3.76 -9.57 -1.47
CA GLN A 85 4.47 -10.83 -1.28
C GLN A 85 5.92 -10.56 -0.85
N LYS A 86 6.45 -11.38 0.07
CA LYS A 86 7.86 -11.28 0.46
C LYS A 86 8.77 -11.32 -0.76
N GLY A 87 9.73 -10.41 -0.82
CA GLY A 87 10.65 -10.23 -1.94
C GLY A 87 10.14 -9.33 -3.08
N ARG A 88 8.86 -8.94 -3.10
CA ARG A 88 8.35 -7.96 -4.07
C ARG A 88 8.89 -6.58 -3.73
N HIS A 89 9.43 -5.90 -4.74
CA HIS A 89 9.72 -4.47 -4.64
C HIS A 89 8.45 -3.70 -4.98
N ILE A 90 8.02 -2.82 -4.07
CA ILE A 90 6.80 -2.01 -4.23
C ILE A 90 7.11 -0.53 -4.05
N SER A 91 6.14 0.29 -4.45
CA SER A 91 6.06 1.72 -4.18
C SER A 91 4.83 1.95 -3.31
N ALA A 92 5.00 2.63 -2.17
CA ALA A 92 3.92 2.87 -1.22
C ALA A 92 3.83 4.36 -0.83
N VAL A 93 2.64 4.93 -0.97
CA VAL A 93 2.33 6.24 -0.39
C VAL A 93 1.70 6.00 0.97
N CYS A 94 2.34 6.52 2.01
CA CYS A 94 1.92 6.38 3.40
C CYS A 94 1.48 7.73 3.95
N GLN A 95 0.55 7.71 4.90
CA GLN A 95 0.17 8.86 5.71
C GLN A 95 0.43 8.54 7.17
N LEU A 96 1.10 9.44 7.89
CA LEU A 96 1.27 9.31 9.33
C LEU A 96 -0.05 9.63 10.02
N ARG A 97 -0.58 8.70 10.82
CA ARG A 97 -1.71 8.94 11.72
C ARG A 97 -1.43 8.28 13.06
N GLU A 98 -1.51 9.05 14.14
CA GLU A 98 -1.39 8.53 15.52
C GLU A 98 -0.08 7.74 15.74
N GLY A 99 1.02 8.19 15.12
CA GLY A 99 2.33 7.54 15.20
C GLY A 99 2.50 6.31 14.31
N VAL A 100 1.51 5.97 13.48
CA VAL A 100 1.55 4.83 12.56
C VAL A 100 1.49 5.31 11.11
N LEU A 101 2.38 4.80 10.27
CA LEU A 101 2.31 5.01 8.82
C LEU A 101 1.26 4.07 8.22
N ARG A 102 0.15 4.65 7.75
CA ARG A 102 -0.94 3.94 7.09
C ARG A 102 -0.79 4.08 5.60
N VAL A 103 -0.90 2.98 4.87
CA VAL A 103 -0.74 2.98 3.42
C VAL A 103 -2.02 3.49 2.74
N LEU A 104 -1.87 4.53 1.94
CA LEU A 104 -2.92 5.10 1.10
C LEU A 104 -2.92 4.49 -0.31
N HIS A 105 -1.74 4.22 -0.85
CA HIS A 105 -1.56 3.70 -2.21
C HIS A 105 -0.37 2.73 -2.27
N ILE A 106 -0.49 1.70 -3.12
CA ILE A 106 0.55 0.68 -3.38
C ILE A 106 0.57 0.44 -4.88
N SER A 107 1.76 0.40 -5.44
CA SER A 107 2.00 0.02 -6.84
C SER A 107 3.23 -0.88 -6.92
N ASP A 108 3.28 -1.69 -7.98
CA ASP A 108 4.49 -2.42 -8.33
C ASP A 108 5.57 -1.41 -8.75
N SER A 109 6.76 -1.50 -8.17
CA SER A 109 7.88 -0.63 -8.53
C SER A 109 8.85 -1.27 -9.52
N ALA A 110 8.68 -2.56 -9.83
CA ALA A 110 9.44 -3.30 -10.83
C ALA A 110 8.77 -3.29 -12.22
N SER A 111 7.50 -2.88 -12.32
CA SER A 111 6.83 -2.80 -13.62
C SER A 111 7.31 -1.58 -14.42
N GLN A 112 8.19 -1.80 -15.39
CA GLN A 112 8.31 -0.94 -16.58
C GLN A 112 7.04 -0.96 -17.46
N ASP A 113 6.00 -1.70 -17.05
CA ASP A 113 4.70 -1.60 -17.68
C ASP A 113 4.06 -0.26 -17.31
N LYS A 114 3.83 0.53 -18.36
CA LYS A 114 2.99 1.72 -18.30
C LYS A 114 1.59 1.26 -17.86
N ASP A 115 1.30 1.49 -16.59
CA ASP A 115 -0.05 1.68 -16.05
C ASP A 115 -0.90 0.41 -15.76
N PRO A 116 -0.52 -0.40 -14.75
CA PRO A 116 -1.39 -1.47 -14.25
C PRO A 116 -2.68 -0.96 -13.57
N GLU A 117 -2.72 0.30 -13.12
CA GLU A 117 -3.94 0.90 -12.54
C GLU A 117 -5.02 1.20 -13.59
N ASN A 118 -4.63 1.69 -14.76
CA ASN A 118 -5.56 1.92 -15.88
C ASN A 118 -6.12 0.60 -16.43
N GLY A 119 -5.32 -0.46 -16.48
CA GLY A 119 -5.81 -1.79 -16.90
C GLY A 119 -6.92 -2.34 -16.01
N TRP A 120 -6.87 -2.06 -14.71
CA TRP A 120 -7.92 -2.46 -13.76
C TRP A 120 -9.17 -1.57 -13.84
N LEU A 121 -9.01 -0.24 -13.91
CA LEU A 121 -10.12 0.67 -14.12
C LEU A 121 -10.88 0.36 -15.43
N ASP A 122 -10.15 0.06 -16.50
CA ASP A 122 -10.72 -0.34 -17.79
C ASP A 122 -11.40 -1.73 -17.73
N SER A 123 -10.94 -2.62 -16.86
CA SER A 123 -11.57 -3.93 -16.65
C SER A 123 -12.88 -3.80 -15.87
N ILE A 124 -12.95 -2.90 -14.88
CA ILE A 124 -14.20 -2.58 -14.17
C ILE A 124 -15.17 -1.83 -15.08
N ALA A 125 -14.70 -0.89 -15.90
CA ALA A 125 -15.54 -0.18 -16.86
C ALA A 125 -16.16 -1.13 -17.90
N ARG A 126 -15.39 -2.12 -18.38
CA ARG A 126 -15.89 -3.16 -19.29
C ARG A 126 -16.90 -4.12 -18.67
N LEU A 127 -16.86 -4.36 -17.36
CA LEU A 127 -17.85 -5.18 -16.66
C LEU A 127 -19.18 -4.44 -16.40
N ARG A 128 -19.24 -3.12 -16.67
CA ARG A 128 -20.42 -2.27 -16.47
C ARG A 128 -21.14 -1.90 -17.78
N GLY A 129 -20.61 -2.29 -18.95
CA GLY A 129 -21.25 -2.13 -20.26
C GLY A 129 -21.76 -3.47 -20.77
#